data_AF-A0AAN0JFK8-F1
#
_entry.id   AF-A0AAN0JFK8-F1
#
_cell.length_a   1.000
_cell.length_b   1.000
_cell.length_c   1.000
_cell.angle_alpha   90.00
_cell.angle_beta   90.00
_cell.angle_gamma   90.00
#
_symmetry.space_group_name_H-M   'P 1'
#
loop_
_entity.id
_entity.type
_entity.pdbx_description
1 polymer ?
#
loop_
_entity_poly.entity_id
_entity_poly.type
_entity_poly.pdbx_seq_one_letter_code
_entity_poly.pdbx_strand_id
1 'polypeptide(L)'
;MDAVRVRFAPSPTGNLHLGGLRTALYNYLFAASNGGLGGNNKKGRLIMRIEDTDQERTVPGAVDRMMKTFNWLGIAFDEGPDVGGEFGPYTQSQRLQHYRQYAQELINRDASYYCFCSKERLELLRKTNGGYDGLCRTLSQRFK
;
A
#
# COMPACT_ATOMS: atom_id res chain seq x y z
N MET A 1 -15.79 -8.94 20.35
CA MET A 1 -15.60 -8.13 19.13
C MET A 1 -14.16 -7.70 19.10
N ASP A 2 -13.46 -8.15 18.07
CA ASP A 2 -12.04 -7.85 17.86
C ASP A 2 -11.83 -6.36 17.60
N ALA A 3 -10.62 -5.86 17.84
CA ALA A 3 -10.29 -4.47 17.56
C ALA A 3 -10.35 -4.20 16.04
N VAL A 4 -11.11 -3.19 15.63
CA VAL A 4 -11.25 -2.77 14.23
C VAL A 4 -10.00 -1.99 13.83
N ARG A 5 -9.34 -2.40 12.74
CA ARG A 5 -8.18 -1.70 12.19
C ARG A 5 -8.43 -1.39 10.73
N VAL A 6 -8.40 -0.11 10.38
CA VAL A 6 -8.60 0.38 9.02
C VAL A 6 -7.47 1.31 8.62
N ARG A 7 -7.35 1.59 7.32
CA ARG A 7 -6.23 2.36 6.78
C ARG A 7 -6.64 3.34 5.70
N PHE A 8 -5.88 4.41 5.59
CA PHE A 8 -5.77 5.21 4.39
C PHE A 8 -4.37 4.99 3.79
N ALA A 9 -4.34 4.58 2.52
CA ALA A 9 -3.12 4.13 1.85
C ALA A 9 -2.85 4.93 0.56
N PRO A 10 -2.41 6.19 0.65
CA PRO A 10 -2.19 7.05 -0.51
C PRO A 10 -0.85 6.77 -1.20
N SER A 11 -0.85 6.86 -2.53
CA SER A 11 0.39 7.03 -3.31
C SER A 11 0.72 8.52 -3.44
N PRO A 12 1.96 8.97 -3.11
CA PRO A 12 2.34 10.38 -3.12
C PRO A 12 2.61 10.92 -4.54
N THR A 13 1.68 10.72 -5.47
CA THR A 13 1.84 11.04 -6.90
C THR A 13 1.28 12.40 -7.31
N GLY A 14 0.79 13.17 -6.34
CA GLY A 14 0.15 14.46 -6.59
C GLY A 14 -0.62 14.96 -5.37
N ASN A 15 -1.58 15.84 -5.62
CA ASN A 15 -2.45 16.37 -4.56
C ASN A 15 -3.51 15.34 -4.13
N LEU A 16 -3.95 15.43 -2.87
CA LEU A 16 -5.07 14.64 -2.37
C LEU A 16 -6.33 15.01 -3.15
N HIS A 17 -6.85 14.08 -3.95
CA HIS A 17 -8.11 14.25 -4.66
C HIS A 17 -9.31 13.92 -3.75
N LEU A 18 -10.48 14.46 -4.11
CA LEU A 18 -11.72 14.32 -3.32
C LEU A 18 -12.10 12.85 -3.06
N GLY A 19 -11.88 11.98 -4.05
CA GLY A 19 -12.12 10.53 -3.88
C GLY A 19 -11.24 9.90 -2.79
N GLY A 20 -9.97 10.29 -2.70
CA GLY A 20 -9.06 9.83 -1.65
C GLY A 20 -9.49 10.35 -0.28
N LEU A 21 -9.86 11.63 -0.22
CA LEU A 21 -10.38 12.24 1.00
C LEU A 21 -11.66 11.55 1.51
N ARG A 22 -12.61 11.25 0.60
CA ARG A 22 -13.84 10.52 0.93
C ARG A 22 -13.51 9.17 1.57
N THR A 23 -12.58 8.42 0.98
CA THR A 23 -12.16 7.12 1.52
C THR A 23 -11.52 7.27 2.91
N ALA A 24 -10.62 8.25 3.10
CA ALA A 24 -10.02 8.52 4.40
C ALA A 24 -11.08 8.85 5.46
N LEU A 25 -12.05 9.70 5.12
CA LEU A 25 -13.16 10.07 6.01
C LEU A 25 -14.01 8.86 6.40
N TYR A 26 -14.33 7.97 5.46
CA TYR A 26 -15.14 6.79 5.77
C TYR A 26 -14.41 5.83 6.71
N ASN A 27 -13.10 5.61 6.49
CA ASN A 27 -12.28 4.80 7.39
C ASN A 27 -12.19 5.46 8.78
N TYR A 28 -12.01 6.78 8.84
CA TYR A 28 -12.00 7.52 10.10
C TYR A 28 -13.31 7.35 10.88
N LEU A 29 -14.46 7.59 10.24
CA LEU A 29 -15.77 7.47 10.87
C LEU A 29 -16.07 6.03 11.29
N PHE A 30 -15.67 5.04 10.49
CA PHE A 30 -15.84 3.63 10.83
C PHE A 30 -14.96 3.20 12.01
N ALA A 31 -13.70 3.67 12.08
CA ALA A 31 -12.86 3.43 13.25
C ALA A 31 -13.46 4.10 14.49
N ALA A 32 -13.95 5.33 14.36
CA ALA A 32 -14.57 6.09 15.44
C ALA A 32 -15.83 5.41 15.99
N SER A 33 -16.71 4.91 15.11
CA SER A 33 -17.94 4.23 15.54
C SER A 33 -17.67 2.92 16.28
N ASN A 34 -16.49 2.32 16.10
CA ASN A 34 -16.09 1.05 16.70
C ASN A 34 -15.17 1.21 17.94
N GLY A 35 -15.07 2.40 18.54
CA GLY A 35 -14.25 2.57 19.74
C GLY A 35 -14.00 3.99 20.23
N GLY A 36 -14.72 4.98 19.71
CA GLY A 36 -14.56 6.39 20.06
C GLY A 36 -13.45 7.11 19.30
N LEU A 37 -13.40 8.42 19.46
CA LEU A 37 -12.35 9.30 18.95
C LEU A 37 -11.31 9.53 20.06
N GLY A 38 -10.07 9.10 19.82
CA GLY A 38 -8.93 9.33 20.72
C GLY A 38 -8.74 8.30 21.85
N GLY A 39 -7.60 8.38 22.52
CA GLY A 39 -7.23 7.57 23.69
C GLY A 39 -6.48 6.26 23.37
N ASN A 40 -5.63 5.82 24.31
CA ASN A 40 -4.74 4.67 24.11
C ASN A 40 -5.44 3.31 24.13
N ASN A 41 -6.66 3.22 24.68
CA ASN A 41 -7.46 1.99 24.79
C ASN A 41 -8.57 1.89 23.72
N LYS A 42 -8.51 2.73 22.68
CA LYS A 42 -9.52 2.74 21.62
C LYS A 42 -9.47 1.43 20.80
N LYS A 43 -10.67 0.89 20.53
CA LYS A 43 -10.88 -0.40 19.84
C LYS A 43 -10.95 -0.30 18.32
N GLY A 44 -11.27 0.87 17.76
CA GLY A 44 -11.03 1.17 16.34
C GLY A 44 -9.63 1.73 16.15
N ARG A 45 -8.98 1.60 14.99
CA ARG A 45 -7.70 2.28 14.69
C ARG A 45 -7.68 2.70 13.23
N LEU A 46 -7.25 3.93 12.98
CA LEU A 46 -7.03 4.50 11.67
C LEU A 46 -5.52 4.62 11.42
N ILE A 47 -5.05 3.98 10.36
CA ILE A 47 -3.63 3.85 10.05
C ILE A 47 -3.33 4.61 8.76
N MET A 48 -2.26 5.42 8.74
CA MET A 48 -1.71 6.00 7.53
C MET A 48 -0.58 5.11 7.00
N ARG A 49 -0.65 4.71 5.72
CA ARG A 49 0.46 3.99 5.08
C ARG A 49 0.79 4.59 3.72
N ILE A 50 1.99 5.10 3.55
CA ILE A 50 2.42 5.72 2.29
C ILE A 50 2.82 4.63 1.29
N GLU A 51 2.15 4.60 0.13
CA GLU A 51 2.40 3.65 -0.95
C GLU A 51 3.23 4.31 -2.06
N ASP A 52 4.52 4.54 -1.74
CA ASP A 52 5.51 5.24 -2.56
C ASP A 52 6.40 4.29 -3.40
N THR A 53 5.94 3.08 -3.72
CA THR A 53 6.75 2.12 -4.47
C THR A 53 7.05 2.53 -5.90
N ASP A 54 6.26 3.45 -6.47
CA ASP A 54 6.50 4.04 -7.78
C ASP A 54 7.27 5.36 -7.62
N GLN A 55 8.60 5.25 -7.62
CA GLN A 55 9.50 6.38 -7.38
C GLN A 55 9.46 7.40 -8.52
N GLU A 56 9.22 6.97 -9.77
CA GLU A 56 9.14 7.86 -10.94
C GLU A 56 7.96 8.82 -10.85
N ARG A 57 6.84 8.36 -10.28
CA ARG A 57 5.64 9.19 -10.10
C ARG A 57 5.58 9.90 -8.75
N THR A 58 6.53 9.66 -7.85
CA THR A 58 6.50 10.26 -6.50
C THR A 58 6.85 11.75 -6.55
N VAL A 59 5.96 12.58 -5.99
CA VAL A 59 6.10 14.03 -5.94
C VAL A 59 6.59 14.46 -4.55
N PRO A 60 7.77 15.12 -4.46
CA PRO A 60 8.26 15.66 -3.19
C PRO A 60 7.26 16.56 -2.46
N GLY A 61 7.16 16.39 -1.15
CA GLY A 61 6.25 17.13 -0.27
C GLY A 61 4.75 16.80 -0.46
N ALA A 62 4.39 15.83 -1.31
CA ALA A 62 2.99 15.42 -1.46
C ALA A 62 2.43 14.83 -0.15
N VAL A 63 3.23 14.05 0.57
CA VAL A 63 2.86 13.49 1.89
C VAL A 63 2.62 14.62 2.90
N ASP A 64 3.53 15.59 2.99
CA ASP A 64 3.40 16.71 3.93
C ASP A 64 2.14 17.56 3.67
N ARG A 65 1.85 17.85 2.40
CA ARG A 65 0.62 18.56 2.01
C ARG A 65 -0.63 17.79 2.43
N MET A 66 -0.61 16.47 2.23
CA MET A 66 -1.70 15.59 2.61
C MET A 66 -1.91 15.53 4.13
N MET A 67 -0.83 15.44 4.90
CA MET A 67 -0.89 15.50 6.37
C MET A 67 -1.41 16.84 6.86
N LYS A 68 -1.02 17.96 6.24
CA LYS A 68 -1.60 19.28 6.53
C LYS A 68 -3.10 19.32 6.29
N THR A 69 -3.59 18.71 5.20
CA THR A 69 -5.04 18.62 4.94
C THR A 69 -5.76 17.82 6.02
N PHE A 70 -5.23 16.66 6.43
CA PHE A 70 -5.86 15.87 7.49
C PHE A 70 -5.85 16.56 8.85
N ASN A 71 -4.76 17.25 9.19
CA ASN A 71 -4.69 18.08 10.39
C ASN A 71 -5.72 19.21 10.36
N TRP A 72 -5.90 19.88 9.21
CA TRP A 72 -6.91 20.92 9.04
C TRP A 72 -8.35 20.37 9.20
N LEU A 73 -8.60 19.14 8.76
CA LEU A 73 -9.88 18.45 8.91
C LEU A 73 -10.11 17.85 10.30
N GLY A 74 -9.13 17.91 11.21
CA GLY A 74 -9.20 17.27 12.52
C GLY A 74 -9.19 15.73 12.45
N ILE A 75 -8.65 15.14 11.37
CA ILE A 75 -8.50 13.69 11.23
C ILE A 75 -7.10 13.30 11.70
N ALA A 76 -7.02 12.66 12.87
CA ALA A 76 -5.78 12.13 13.41
C ALA A 76 -5.64 10.62 13.13
N PHE A 77 -4.42 10.20 12.79
CA PHE A 77 -4.05 8.80 12.62
C PHE A 77 -3.49 8.23 13.93
N ASP A 78 -3.87 6.99 14.25
CA ASP A 78 -3.38 6.29 15.43
C ASP A 78 -2.00 5.63 15.17
N GLU A 79 -1.71 5.32 13.91
CA GLU A 79 -0.45 4.75 13.44
C GLU A 79 -0.10 5.38 12.09
N GLY A 80 1.18 5.61 11.81
CA GLY A 80 1.59 6.25 10.57
C GLY A 80 3.06 6.65 10.51
N PRO A 81 3.51 7.26 9.40
CA PRO A 81 4.91 7.66 9.23
C PRO A 81 5.37 8.66 10.30
N ASP A 82 4.51 9.62 10.68
CA ASP A 82 4.86 10.69 11.62
C ASP A 82 4.67 10.28 13.08
N VAL A 83 3.63 9.48 13.37
CA VAL A 83 3.25 9.09 14.75
C VAL A 83 3.83 7.74 15.18
N GLY A 84 4.41 6.99 14.25
CA GLY A 84 4.93 5.65 14.49
C GLY A 84 3.84 4.62 14.77
N GLY A 85 4.16 3.62 15.58
CA GLY A 85 3.30 2.50 15.92
C GLY A 85 3.98 1.15 15.73
N GLU A 86 3.36 0.09 16.26
CA GLU A 86 3.96 -1.24 16.39
C GLU A 86 4.32 -1.90 15.03
N PHE A 87 3.56 -1.60 13.97
CA PHE A 87 3.69 -2.28 12.67
C PHE A 87 4.49 -1.48 11.63
N GLY A 88 5.30 -0.53 12.10
CA GLY A 88 6.18 0.26 11.25
C GLY A 88 7.23 -0.57 10.49
N PRO A 89 7.96 0.04 9.55
CA PRO A 89 7.75 1.39 9.02
C PRO A 89 6.43 1.50 8.22
N TYR A 90 5.83 2.69 8.19
CA TYR A 90 4.56 2.95 7.49
C TYR A 90 4.71 3.51 6.07
N THR A 91 5.94 3.57 5.56
CA THR A 91 6.27 3.96 4.19
C THR A 91 6.77 2.74 3.43
N GLN A 92 6.19 2.41 2.28
CA GLN A 92 6.46 1.14 1.60
C GLN A 92 7.87 1.02 1.04
N SER A 93 8.49 2.11 0.57
CA SER A 93 9.88 2.12 0.12
C SER A 93 10.88 1.70 1.23
N GLN A 94 10.50 1.89 2.49
CA GLN A 94 11.30 1.46 3.66
C GLN A 94 11.09 -0.04 3.99
N ARG A 95 10.16 -0.73 3.31
CA ARG A 95 9.79 -2.14 3.55
C ARG A 95 10.22 -3.08 2.42
N LEU A 96 11.08 -2.64 1.50
CA LEU A 96 11.45 -3.45 0.32
C LEU A 96 12.06 -4.82 0.68
N GLN A 97 12.86 -4.90 1.76
CA GLN A 97 13.42 -6.17 2.22
C GLN A 97 12.34 -7.16 2.64
N HIS A 98 11.32 -6.69 3.35
CA HIS A 98 10.18 -7.50 3.79
C HIS A 98 9.43 -8.07 2.58
N TYR A 99 9.15 -7.27 1.55
CA TYR A 99 8.50 -7.77 0.33
C TYR A 99 9.36 -8.79 -0.42
N ARG A 100 10.67 -8.61 -0.48
CA ARG A 100 11.60 -9.58 -1.09
C ARG A 100 11.56 -10.93 -0.36
N GLN A 101 11.51 -10.92 0.97
CA GLN A 101 11.40 -12.15 1.77
C GLN A 101 10.12 -12.92 1.44
N TYR A 102 8.96 -12.25 1.47
CA TYR A 102 7.70 -12.89 1.14
C TYR A 102 7.59 -13.30 -0.33
N ALA A 103 8.14 -12.52 -1.26
CA ALA A 103 8.20 -12.91 -2.67
C ALA A 103 9.01 -14.21 -2.83
N GLN A 104 10.15 -14.33 -2.14
CA GLN A 104 10.95 -15.55 -2.15
C GLN A 104 10.23 -16.73 -1.47
N GLU A 105 9.52 -16.50 -0.38
CA GLU A 105 8.69 -17.53 0.26
C GLU A 105 7.61 -18.07 -0.69
N LEU A 106 6.96 -17.19 -1.45
CA LEU A 106 5.98 -17.58 -2.46
C LEU A 106 6.61 -18.39 -3.60
N ILE A 107 7.83 -18.03 -4.04
CA ILE A 107 8.58 -18.81 -5.03
C ILE A 107 8.90 -20.20 -4.48
N ASN A 108 9.41 -20.27 -3.25
CA ASN A 108 9.78 -21.52 -2.60
C ASN A 108 8.57 -22.46 -2.38
N ARG A 109 7.37 -21.91 -2.26
CA ARG A 109 6.10 -22.66 -2.13
C ARG A 109 5.43 -22.98 -3.47
N ASP A 110 6.07 -22.70 -4.59
CA ASP A 110 5.52 -22.82 -5.95
C ASP A 110 4.20 -22.02 -6.13
N ALA A 111 4.00 -20.97 -5.31
CA ALA A 111 2.86 -20.06 -5.37
C ALA A 111 3.14 -18.84 -6.27
N SER A 112 4.39 -18.66 -6.69
CA SER A 112 4.81 -17.67 -7.68
C SER A 112 6.02 -18.18 -8.48
N TYR A 113 6.37 -17.47 -9.56
CA TYR A 113 7.50 -17.83 -10.43
C TYR A 113 8.15 -16.55 -11.01
N TYR A 114 9.43 -16.63 -11.35
CA TYR A 114 10.12 -15.56 -12.06
C TYR A 114 9.64 -15.44 -13.50
N CYS A 115 9.49 -14.22 -13.99
CA CYS A 115 9.18 -13.93 -15.39
C CYS A 115 10.37 -13.23 -16.05
N PHE A 116 10.83 -13.77 -17.17
CA PHE A 116 11.97 -13.28 -17.94
C PHE A 116 11.55 -12.67 -19.28
N CYS A 117 10.24 -12.44 -19.48
CA CYS A 117 9.73 -11.83 -20.71
C CYS A 117 10.18 -10.38 -20.81
N SER A 118 10.58 -9.96 -22.02
CA SER A 118 10.92 -8.56 -22.29
C SER A 118 9.66 -7.67 -22.27
N LYS A 119 9.86 -6.36 -22.08
CA LYS A 119 8.76 -5.38 -22.09
C LYS A 119 8.04 -5.39 -23.44
N GLU A 120 8.79 -5.48 -24.54
CA GLU A 120 8.27 -5.48 -25.92
C GLU A 120 7.33 -6.68 -26.16
N ARG A 121 7.71 -7.87 -25.65
CA ARG A 121 6.84 -9.06 -25.72
C ARG A 121 5.53 -8.84 -24.95
N LEU A 122 5.62 -8.29 -23.73
CA LEU A 122 4.44 -8.06 -22.89
C LEU A 122 3.50 -7.01 -23.48
N GLU A 123 4.04 -5.99 -24.15
CA GLU A 123 3.26 -4.99 -24.88
C GLU A 123 2.54 -5.59 -26.09
N LEU A 124 3.23 -6.42 -26.87
CA LEU A 124 2.61 -7.15 -27.98
C LEU A 124 1.45 -8.02 -27.48
N LEU A 125 1.68 -8.81 -26.43
CA LEU A 125 0.66 -9.67 -25.84
C LEU A 125 -0.52 -8.90 -25.28
N ARG A 126 -0.29 -7.71 -24.71
CA ARG A 126 -1.39 -6.84 -24.25
C ARG A 126 -2.30 -6.42 -25.42
N LYS A 127 -1.73 -6.19 -26.60
CA LYS A 127 -2.48 -5.84 -27.82
C LYS A 127 -3.15 -7.05 -28.47
N THR A 128 -2.49 -8.21 -28.50
CA THR A 128 -3.00 -9.39 -29.24
C THR A 128 -3.85 -10.32 -28.38
N ASN A 129 -3.51 -10.50 -27.11
CA ASN A 129 -4.09 -11.50 -26.22
C ASN A 129 -4.78 -10.87 -24.99
N GLY A 130 -4.80 -9.54 -24.88
CA GLY A 130 -5.37 -8.81 -23.74
C GLY A 130 -4.55 -8.89 -22.44
N GLY A 131 -3.40 -9.59 -22.44
CA GLY A 131 -2.59 -9.75 -21.24
C GLY A 131 -1.48 -10.80 -21.36
N TYR A 132 -0.77 -11.01 -20.25
CA TYR A 132 0.30 -12.00 -20.16
C TYR A 132 -0.25 -13.43 -20.26
N ASP A 133 0.45 -14.30 -20.99
CA ASP A 133 0.04 -15.66 -21.33
C ASP A 133 0.57 -16.74 -20.36
N GLY A 134 1.32 -16.34 -19.33
CA GLY A 134 1.84 -17.30 -18.34
C GLY A 134 3.02 -18.14 -18.84
N LEU A 135 3.67 -17.78 -19.95
CA LEU A 135 4.78 -18.53 -20.56
C LEU A 135 5.83 -19.00 -19.55
N CYS A 136 6.19 -18.15 -18.58
CA CYS A 136 7.27 -18.46 -17.64
C CYS A 136 6.88 -19.46 -16.54
N ARG A 137 5.59 -19.81 -16.41
CA ARG A 137 5.11 -20.75 -15.39
C ARG A 137 5.69 -22.16 -15.58
N THR A 138 5.92 -22.55 -16.82
CA THR A 138 6.40 -23.90 -17.19
C THR A 138 7.88 -23.94 -17.53
N LEU A 139 8.62 -22.85 -17.32
CA LEU A 139 10.07 -22.86 -17.52
C LEU A 139 10.73 -23.84 -16.56
N SER A 140 11.72 -24.58 -17.07
CA SER A 140 12.41 -25.61 -16.30
C SER A 140 13.06 -25.04 -15.04
N GLN A 141 13.17 -25.86 -13.99
CA GLN A 141 13.85 -25.56 -12.72
C GLN A 141 15.25 -24.93 -12.86
N ARG A 142 15.94 -25.13 -13.99
CA ARG A 142 17.24 -24.50 -14.29
C ARG A 142 17.19 -22.96 -14.34
N PHE A 143 16.00 -22.37 -14.46
CA PHE A 143 15.75 -20.92 -14.44
C PHE A 143 14.93 -20.48 -13.21
N LYS A 144 14.66 -21.38 -12.25
CA LYS A 144 13.99 -21.06 -10.99
C LYS A 144 14.99 -20.65 -9.91
#